data_AF-A0A1L8DQM3-F1
#
_entry.id   AF-A0A1L8DQM3-F1
#
_cell.length_a   1.000
_cell.length_b   1.000
_cell.length_c   1.000
_cell.angle_alpha   90.00
_cell.angle_beta   90.00
_cell.angle_gamma   90.00
#
_symmetry.space_group_name_H-M   'P 1'
#
loop_
_entity.id
_entity.type
_entity.pdbx_description
1 polymer ?
#
loop_
_entity_poly.entity_id
_entity_poly.type
_entity_poly.pdbx_seq_one_letter_code
_entity_poly.pdbx_strand_id
1 'polypeptide(L)'
;MRDEAMQQTLNEYDIEALTEANKMVHASWDVSTNIGNTAIQEQYNQAVLANAQFDKEKFEQIFQGLNPDDYADEGVRRQLLYLTKLGINILPEQELSTLTAAKLRMENTYSDAKICPFTNRECNVETDPGALTLDPEISEVMAKSTNYDELEYVWKEWREKSGKLMRDDFRTYIDLSNRAARENGFSDYGDMWRFDYEDPNFIQNMENLWNQVEPLYSSLHTYVRHKLIGIYGSDKVKANEDLIPAHLLGNMWAQSWVNLYDRTKPFEASVVDVTQSLLDEGYTALKMFEVSNEFFMSLGLPTNEMSYTGDSIIEKPTDRVITCHASAWDFYDGEDFRVKMCTSINMEDFITVHHEMGHIAYDIQYKEQPAIFRGGANPGFHEAVGDLIALSVASPTHLQKIGLLKDYADTLEDNINALFQMALKRVAFLPFGLLIDK
;
A
#
# COMPACT_ATOMS: atom_id res chain seq x y z
N MET A 1 18.49 30.25 -24.50
CA MET A 1 18.22 31.44 -23.67
C MET A 1 17.01 31.27 -22.76
N ARG A 2 15.77 31.05 -23.26
CA ARG A 2 14.60 30.84 -22.38
C ARG A 2 14.72 29.54 -21.57
N ASP A 3 14.98 28.40 -22.25
CA ASP A 3 15.16 27.11 -21.56
C ASP A 3 16.35 27.12 -20.60
N GLU A 4 17.51 27.62 -21.03
CA GLU A 4 18.70 27.71 -20.19
C GLU A 4 18.48 28.54 -18.90
N ALA A 5 17.78 29.67 -19.01
CA ALA A 5 17.45 30.50 -17.85
C ALA A 5 16.48 29.77 -16.89
N MET A 6 15.46 29.10 -17.44
CA MET A 6 14.51 28.34 -16.62
C MET A 6 15.16 27.11 -15.98
N GLN A 7 16.05 26.41 -16.69
CA GLN A 7 16.81 25.30 -16.13
C GLN A 7 17.64 25.75 -14.92
N GLN A 8 18.27 26.93 -14.99
CA GLN A 8 18.97 27.49 -13.84
C GLN A 8 18.02 27.76 -12.67
N THR A 9 16.86 28.37 -12.94
CA THR A 9 15.83 28.61 -11.91
C THR A 9 15.32 27.32 -11.28
N LEU A 10 15.10 26.27 -12.09
CA LEU A 10 14.68 24.95 -11.61
C LEU A 10 15.75 24.31 -10.73
N ASN A 11 17.03 24.40 -11.09
CA ASN A 11 18.13 23.90 -10.26
C ASN A 11 18.23 24.62 -8.90
N GLU A 12 17.98 25.93 -8.87
CA GLU A 12 17.95 26.72 -7.63
C GLU A 12 16.73 26.35 -6.77
N TYR A 13 15.55 26.22 -7.38
CA TYR A 13 14.33 25.76 -6.73
C TYR A 13 14.49 24.35 -6.15
N ASP A 14 15.13 23.43 -6.87
CA ASP A 14 15.29 22.03 -6.47
C ASP A 14 16.00 21.87 -5.12
N ILE A 15 17.04 22.69 -4.86
CA ILE A 15 17.76 22.69 -3.58
C ILE A 15 16.82 23.06 -2.42
N GLU A 16 15.97 24.07 -2.61
CA GLU A 16 14.99 24.48 -1.61
C GLU A 16 13.86 23.44 -1.47
N ALA A 17 13.41 22.86 -2.58
CA ALA A 17 12.37 21.85 -2.61
C ALA A 17 12.79 20.57 -1.88
N LEU A 18 14.03 20.09 -2.07
CA LEU A 18 14.58 18.96 -1.33
C LEU A 18 14.63 19.23 0.18
N THR A 19 15.00 20.45 0.57
CA THR A 19 15.03 20.86 1.98
C THR A 19 13.63 20.86 2.60
N GLU A 20 12.62 21.33 1.87
CA GLU A 20 11.25 21.37 2.37
C GLU A 20 10.60 19.97 2.38
N ALA A 21 10.85 19.18 1.33
CA ALA A 21 10.42 17.78 1.26
C ALA A 21 10.98 16.95 2.42
N ASN A 22 12.26 17.13 2.76
CA ASN A 22 12.90 16.47 3.91
C ASN A 22 12.20 16.81 5.25
N LYS A 23 11.85 18.08 5.49
CA LYS A 23 11.09 18.45 6.70
C LYS A 23 9.71 17.81 6.73
N MET A 24 9.03 17.83 5.59
CA MET A 24 7.67 17.31 5.45
C MET A 24 7.63 15.79 5.68
N VAL A 25 8.57 15.05 5.08
CA VAL A 25 8.64 13.59 5.24
C VAL A 25 9.05 13.18 6.65
N HIS A 26 9.92 13.94 7.35
CA HIS A 26 10.18 13.71 8.78
C HIS A 26 8.91 13.85 9.62
N ALA A 27 8.12 14.91 9.41
CA ALA A 27 6.87 15.09 10.15
C ALA A 27 5.84 14.00 9.82
N SER A 28 5.77 13.56 8.56
CA SER A 28 4.91 12.46 8.12
C SER A 28 5.34 11.12 8.73
N TRP A 29 6.64 10.85 8.78
CA TRP A 29 7.21 9.68 9.45
C TRP A 29 6.83 9.65 10.93
N ASP A 30 7.02 10.76 11.65
CA ASP A 30 6.72 10.86 13.08
C ASP A 30 5.24 10.56 13.38
N VAL A 31 4.31 11.07 12.56
CA VAL A 31 2.88 10.73 12.69
C VAL A 31 2.64 9.27 12.39
N SER A 32 3.15 8.75 11.27
CA SER A 32 2.90 7.36 10.84
C SER A 32 3.43 6.31 11.85
N THR A 33 4.43 6.71 12.63
CA THR A 33 5.09 5.90 13.65
C THR A 33 4.68 6.25 15.08
N ASN A 34 3.74 7.18 15.28
CA ASN A 34 3.16 7.48 16.59
C ASN A 34 1.79 8.15 16.47
N ILE A 35 0.85 7.40 15.92
CA ILE A 35 -0.42 7.91 15.41
C ILE A 35 -1.29 8.48 16.54
N GLY A 36 -1.24 7.90 17.74
CA GLY A 36 -2.01 8.38 18.89
C GLY A 36 -1.53 9.69 19.52
N ASN A 37 -0.40 10.25 19.07
CA ASN A 37 0.20 11.43 19.70
C ASN A 37 -0.31 12.74 19.08
N THR A 38 -1.18 13.42 19.80
CA THR A 38 -1.79 14.69 19.34
C THR A 38 -0.78 15.82 19.15
N ALA A 39 0.34 15.85 19.89
CA ALA A 39 1.37 16.87 19.71
C ALA A 39 2.13 16.66 18.39
N ILE A 40 2.40 15.40 18.03
CA ILE A 40 3.03 15.04 16.75
C ILE A 40 2.07 15.31 15.58
N GLN A 41 0.78 15.00 15.74
CA GLN A 41 -0.25 15.36 14.75
C GLN A 41 -0.33 16.87 14.49
N GLU A 42 -0.24 17.68 15.56
CA GLU A 42 -0.20 19.14 15.41
C GLU A 42 1.07 19.59 14.68
N GLN A 43 2.24 19.04 15.03
CA GLN A 43 3.50 19.33 14.34
C GLN A 43 3.43 18.98 12.86
N TYR A 44 2.83 17.84 12.50
CA TYR A 44 2.60 17.46 11.12
C TYR A 44 1.65 18.42 10.39
N ASN A 45 0.56 18.84 11.03
CA ASN A 45 -0.31 19.86 10.44
C ASN A 45 0.46 21.17 10.20
N GLN A 46 1.31 21.60 11.13
CA GLN A 46 2.17 22.78 10.92
C GLN A 46 3.17 22.58 9.77
N ALA A 47 3.77 21.39 9.63
CA ALA A 47 4.65 21.06 8.51
C ALA A 47 3.91 21.08 7.16
N VAL A 48 2.69 20.54 7.09
CA VAL A 48 1.81 20.61 5.90
C VAL A 48 1.54 22.06 5.52
N LEU A 49 1.20 22.91 6.49
CA LEU A 49 0.91 24.32 6.23
C LEU A 49 2.17 25.09 5.78
N ALA A 50 3.33 24.80 6.38
CA ALA A 50 4.61 25.39 5.98
C ALA A 50 5.00 25.00 4.54
N ASN A 51 4.88 23.71 4.20
CA ASN A 51 5.14 23.22 2.85
C ASN A 51 4.18 23.87 1.83
N ALA A 52 2.88 23.94 2.15
CA ALA A 52 1.91 24.58 1.27
C ALA A 52 2.18 26.09 1.09
N GLN A 53 2.67 26.76 2.13
CA GLN A 53 3.10 28.15 2.03
C GLN A 53 4.32 28.30 1.12
N PHE A 54 5.33 27.44 1.28
CA PHE A 54 6.49 27.38 0.38
C PHE A 54 6.07 27.17 -1.08
N ASP A 55 5.22 26.19 -1.36
CA ASP A 55 4.77 25.89 -2.72
C ASP A 55 4.02 27.07 -3.35
N LYS A 56 3.13 27.73 -2.58
CA LYS A 56 2.42 28.94 -3.05
C LYS A 56 3.36 30.08 -3.34
N GLU A 57 4.33 30.34 -2.46
CA GLU A 57 5.30 31.41 -2.65
C GLU A 57 6.15 31.16 -3.91
N LYS A 58 6.65 29.94 -4.11
CA LYS A 58 7.42 29.58 -5.31
C LYS A 58 6.56 29.61 -6.57
N PHE A 59 5.31 29.17 -6.47
CA PHE A 59 4.35 29.29 -7.57
C PHE A 59 4.13 30.75 -7.96
N GLU A 60 3.82 31.64 -7.03
CA GLU A 60 3.60 33.07 -7.32
C GLU A 60 4.86 33.76 -7.87
N GLN A 61 6.04 33.40 -7.35
CA GLN A 61 7.30 34.02 -7.75
C GLN A 61 7.82 33.52 -9.10
N ILE A 62 7.61 32.24 -9.42
CA ILE A 62 8.30 31.55 -10.51
C ILE A 62 7.32 30.97 -11.54
N PHE A 63 6.33 30.20 -11.09
CA PHE A 63 5.56 29.30 -11.97
C PHE A 63 4.23 29.88 -12.46
N GLN A 64 3.71 30.90 -11.80
CA GLN A 64 2.40 31.48 -12.09
C GLN A 64 2.36 32.05 -13.51
N GLY A 65 1.40 31.57 -14.30
CA GLY A 65 1.17 32.02 -15.67
C GLY A 65 2.18 31.48 -16.69
N LEU A 66 3.09 30.60 -16.30
CA LEU A 66 3.92 29.87 -17.24
C LEU A 66 3.07 28.86 -18.02
N ASN A 67 3.39 28.73 -19.31
CA ASN A 67 2.87 27.67 -20.16
C ASN A 67 4.01 26.66 -20.43
N PRO A 68 3.92 25.40 -19.99
CA PRO A 68 4.98 24.42 -20.25
C PRO A 68 5.30 24.26 -21.76
N ASP A 69 4.32 24.42 -22.65
CA ASP A 69 4.51 24.30 -24.10
C ASP A 69 5.36 25.42 -24.73
N ASP A 70 5.66 26.47 -23.97
CA ASP A 70 6.54 27.56 -24.40
C ASP A 70 8.05 27.20 -24.33
N TYR A 71 8.38 26.02 -23.80
CA TYR A 71 9.74 25.53 -23.55
C TYR A 71 10.07 24.35 -24.49
N ALA A 72 11.24 24.41 -25.11
CA ALA A 72 11.69 23.41 -26.06
C ALA A 72 12.40 22.23 -25.38
N ASP A 73 13.04 22.47 -24.23
CA ASP A 73 13.68 21.42 -23.46
C ASP A 73 12.63 20.54 -22.78
N GLU A 74 12.71 19.23 -23.00
CA GLU A 74 11.73 18.27 -22.50
C GLU A 74 11.77 18.15 -20.97
N GLY A 75 12.96 18.21 -20.37
CA GLY A 75 13.14 18.15 -18.92
C GLY A 75 12.54 19.37 -18.24
N VAL A 76 12.82 20.57 -18.76
CA VAL A 76 12.21 21.83 -18.28
C VAL A 76 10.69 21.77 -18.41
N ARG A 77 10.17 21.44 -19.59
CA ARG A 77 8.72 21.35 -19.83
C ARG A 77 8.05 20.35 -18.89
N ARG A 78 8.66 19.19 -18.66
CA ARG A 78 8.12 18.16 -17.76
C ARG A 78 8.11 18.64 -16.30
N GLN A 79 9.15 19.32 -15.82
CA GLN A 79 9.11 19.89 -14.47
C GLN A 79 8.00 20.94 -14.33
N LEU A 80 7.86 21.84 -15.32
CA LEU A 80 6.84 22.88 -15.32
C LEU A 80 5.41 22.32 -15.40
N LEU A 81 5.21 21.18 -16.06
CA LEU A 81 3.91 20.50 -16.12
C LEU A 81 3.37 20.18 -14.71
N TYR A 82 4.24 19.79 -13.79
CA TYR A 82 3.87 19.53 -12.39
C TYR A 82 3.92 20.79 -11.53
N LEU A 83 4.98 21.60 -11.64
CA LEU A 83 5.20 22.77 -10.78
C LEU A 83 4.20 23.92 -11.02
N THR A 84 3.47 23.89 -12.14
CA THR A 84 2.35 24.80 -12.40
C THR A 84 1.03 24.36 -11.74
N LYS A 85 1.05 23.24 -10.99
CA LYS A 85 -0.09 22.69 -10.26
C LYS A 85 0.28 22.57 -8.78
N LEU A 86 -0.48 23.24 -7.92
CA LEU A 86 -0.28 23.21 -6.46
C LEU A 86 -0.92 21.98 -5.80
N GLY A 87 -1.74 21.22 -6.53
CA GLY A 87 -2.48 20.09 -5.97
C GLY A 87 -3.36 20.54 -4.79
N ILE A 88 -3.36 19.80 -3.68
CA ILE A 88 -4.13 20.17 -2.48
C ILE A 88 -3.59 21.42 -1.78
N ASN A 89 -2.32 21.77 -2.01
CA ASN A 89 -1.71 22.93 -1.36
C ASN A 89 -2.32 24.24 -1.85
N ILE A 90 -3.08 24.25 -2.95
CA ILE A 90 -3.83 25.44 -3.41
C ILE A 90 -4.86 25.93 -2.37
N LEU A 91 -5.38 25.04 -1.52
CA LEU A 91 -6.42 25.35 -0.56
C LEU A 91 -5.97 26.43 0.43
N PRO A 92 -6.87 27.33 0.88
CA PRO A 92 -6.59 28.24 1.99
C PRO A 92 -6.14 27.48 3.25
N GLU A 93 -5.29 28.10 4.07
CA GLU A 93 -4.68 27.48 5.26
C GLU A 93 -5.70 26.76 6.16
N GLN A 94 -6.82 27.42 6.46
CA GLN A 94 -7.88 26.86 7.30
C GLN A 94 -8.52 25.60 6.69
N GLU A 95 -8.69 25.58 5.37
CA GLU A 95 -9.29 24.45 4.66
C GLU A 95 -8.29 23.31 4.52
N LEU A 96 -7.03 23.62 4.21
CA LEU A 96 -5.96 22.62 4.19
C LEU A 96 -5.79 21.96 5.56
N SER A 97 -5.79 22.74 6.65
CA SER A 97 -5.74 22.19 8.00
C SER A 97 -6.98 21.35 8.33
N THR A 98 -8.17 21.74 7.85
CA THR A 98 -9.40 20.94 8.01
C THR A 98 -9.30 19.61 7.26
N LEU A 99 -8.77 19.61 6.04
CA LEU A 99 -8.52 18.41 5.25
C LEU A 99 -7.51 17.49 5.95
N THR A 100 -6.38 18.04 6.41
CA THR A 100 -5.35 17.29 7.16
C THR A 100 -5.93 16.67 8.42
N ALA A 101 -6.67 17.44 9.22
CA ALA A 101 -7.29 16.93 10.44
C ALA A 101 -8.35 15.84 10.16
N ALA A 102 -9.10 15.93 9.06
CA ALA A 102 -10.04 14.89 8.66
C ALA A 102 -9.32 13.59 8.26
N LYS A 103 -8.22 13.67 7.51
CA LYS A 103 -7.37 12.51 7.17
C LYS A 103 -6.83 11.82 8.43
N LEU A 104 -6.23 12.59 9.33
CA LEU A 104 -5.68 12.06 10.59
C LEU A 104 -6.77 11.41 11.46
N ARG A 105 -7.97 12.00 11.55
CA ARG A 105 -9.08 11.38 12.30
C ARG A 105 -9.52 10.06 11.68
N MET A 106 -9.57 9.95 10.35
CA MET A 106 -9.89 8.69 9.68
C MET A 106 -8.80 7.65 9.93
N GLU A 107 -7.52 8.01 9.80
CA GLU A 107 -6.39 7.13 10.10
C GLU A 107 -6.43 6.63 11.55
N ASN A 108 -6.61 7.53 12.53
CA ASN A 108 -6.76 7.17 13.94
C ASN A 108 -7.95 6.23 14.16
N THR A 109 -9.11 6.57 13.61
CA THR A 109 -10.34 5.79 13.75
C THR A 109 -10.17 4.38 13.19
N TYR A 110 -9.46 4.24 12.08
CA TYR A 110 -9.17 2.95 11.48
C TYR A 110 -8.17 2.16 12.32
N SER A 111 -7.03 2.76 12.71
CA SER A 111 -5.95 2.09 13.44
C SER A 111 -6.31 1.71 14.88
N ASP A 112 -7.13 2.52 15.56
CA ASP A 112 -7.54 2.30 16.96
C ASP A 112 -8.82 1.46 17.09
N ALA A 113 -9.49 1.12 15.98
CA ALA A 113 -10.75 0.39 16.03
C ALA A 113 -10.58 -1.00 16.68
N LYS A 114 -11.44 -1.27 17.66
CA LYS A 114 -11.51 -2.53 18.38
C LYS A 114 -12.92 -3.10 18.33
N ILE A 115 -13.02 -4.43 18.31
CA ILE A 115 -14.29 -5.14 18.43
C ILE A 115 -14.25 -6.15 19.57
N CYS A 116 -15.42 -6.49 20.11
CA CYS A 116 -15.53 -7.60 21.04
C CYS A 116 -15.39 -8.95 20.33
N PRO A 117 -14.82 -9.98 20.97
CA PRO A 117 -14.73 -11.31 20.38
C PRO A 117 -16.10 -11.93 20.18
N PHE A 118 -16.24 -12.79 19.17
CA PHE A 118 -17.51 -13.46 18.83
C PHE A 118 -18.14 -14.22 20.01
N THR A 119 -17.30 -14.76 20.89
CA THR A 119 -17.67 -15.53 22.08
C THR A 119 -18.14 -14.65 23.25
N ASN A 120 -17.84 -13.35 23.25
CA ASN A 120 -18.27 -12.38 24.26
C ASN A 120 -18.60 -11.03 23.60
N ARG A 121 -19.74 -10.96 22.91
CA ARG A 121 -20.12 -9.80 22.09
C ARG A 121 -20.50 -8.54 22.88
N GLU A 122 -20.77 -8.67 24.17
CA GLU A 122 -21.16 -7.57 25.07
C GLU A 122 -19.99 -7.08 25.94
N CYS A 123 -18.75 -7.37 25.51
CA CYS A 123 -17.56 -6.91 26.24
C CYS A 123 -17.44 -5.37 26.24
N ASN A 124 -16.68 -4.87 27.20
CA ASN A 124 -16.15 -3.52 27.15
C ASN A 124 -14.74 -3.53 26.53
N VAL A 125 -14.61 -3.08 25.28
CA VAL A 125 -13.33 -3.07 24.53
C VAL A 125 -12.20 -2.28 25.20
N GLU A 126 -12.52 -1.39 26.15
CA GLU A 126 -11.53 -0.60 26.89
C GLU A 126 -11.02 -1.28 28.16
N THR A 127 -11.82 -2.15 28.78
CA THR A 127 -11.51 -2.72 30.09
C THR A 127 -11.41 -4.23 30.10
N ASP A 128 -12.10 -4.89 29.19
CA ASP A 128 -12.17 -6.34 29.17
C ASP A 128 -10.98 -6.90 28.36
N PRO A 129 -10.33 -7.97 28.85
CA PRO A 129 -9.28 -8.61 28.09
C PRO A 129 -9.85 -9.28 26.84
N GLY A 130 -9.08 -9.26 25.74
CA GLY A 130 -9.42 -9.99 24.51
C GLY A 130 -10.26 -9.20 23.49
N ALA A 131 -10.29 -7.87 23.58
CA ALA A 131 -10.72 -7.03 22.46
C ALA A 131 -9.82 -7.31 21.25
N LEU A 132 -10.41 -7.38 20.06
CA LEU A 132 -9.71 -7.69 18.82
C LEU A 132 -9.40 -6.40 18.06
N THR A 133 -8.15 -6.19 17.68
CA THR A 133 -7.76 -5.15 16.71
C THR A 133 -7.67 -5.75 15.30
N LEU A 134 -7.55 -4.90 14.28
CA LEU A 134 -7.41 -5.36 12.90
C LEU A 134 -6.25 -6.36 12.77
N ASP A 135 -5.06 -5.95 13.24
CA ASP A 135 -3.84 -6.75 13.16
C ASP A 135 -3.18 -6.95 14.54
N PRO A 136 -2.97 -8.22 14.97
CA PRO A 136 -3.16 -9.45 14.19
C PRO A 136 -4.55 -10.09 14.33
N GLU A 137 -5.37 -9.72 15.33
CA GLU A 137 -6.43 -10.62 15.80
C GLU A 137 -7.56 -10.83 14.78
N ILE A 138 -8.13 -9.75 14.23
CA ILE A 138 -9.22 -9.84 13.26
C ILE A 138 -8.72 -10.48 11.94
N SER A 139 -7.54 -10.09 11.47
CA SER A 139 -6.89 -10.68 10.29
C SER A 139 -6.71 -12.19 10.45
N GLU A 140 -6.27 -12.66 11.62
CA GLU A 140 -6.15 -14.08 11.92
C GLU A 140 -7.50 -14.81 11.91
N VAL A 141 -8.54 -14.22 12.52
CA VAL A 141 -9.89 -14.80 12.50
C VAL A 141 -10.41 -14.92 11.06
N MET A 142 -10.30 -13.86 10.25
CA MET A 142 -10.74 -13.86 8.86
C MET A 142 -9.97 -14.89 8.02
N ALA A 143 -8.69 -15.08 8.29
CA ALA A 143 -7.86 -16.05 7.57
C ALA A 143 -8.19 -17.51 7.93
N LYS A 144 -8.30 -17.81 9.25
CA LYS A 144 -8.30 -19.18 9.76
C LYS A 144 -9.70 -19.73 10.11
N SER A 145 -10.66 -18.88 10.48
CA SER A 145 -11.96 -19.38 10.94
C SER A 145 -12.72 -20.08 9.82
N THR A 146 -13.41 -21.16 10.19
CA THR A 146 -14.36 -21.90 9.35
C THR A 146 -15.79 -21.75 9.85
N ASN A 147 -16.01 -20.98 10.92
CA ASN A 147 -17.33 -20.70 11.45
C ASN A 147 -17.97 -19.53 10.69
N TYR A 148 -19.02 -19.82 9.91
CA TYR A 148 -19.74 -18.82 9.13
C TYR A 148 -20.20 -17.63 9.99
N ASP A 149 -20.80 -17.91 11.15
CA ASP A 149 -21.42 -16.86 11.97
C ASP A 149 -20.36 -15.99 12.67
N GLU A 150 -19.17 -16.55 12.95
CA GLU A 150 -18.02 -15.80 13.46
C GLU A 150 -17.44 -14.86 12.40
N LEU A 151 -17.19 -15.38 11.20
CA LEU A 151 -16.72 -14.58 10.06
C LEU A 151 -17.70 -13.44 9.73
N GLU A 152 -19.01 -13.74 9.70
CA GLU A 152 -20.03 -12.73 9.45
C GLU A 152 -20.06 -11.65 10.54
N TYR A 153 -19.96 -12.05 11.81
CA TYR A 153 -19.94 -11.12 12.94
C TYR A 153 -18.72 -10.19 12.88
N VAL A 154 -17.52 -10.74 12.75
CA VAL A 154 -16.27 -9.96 12.73
C VAL A 154 -16.26 -8.99 11.54
N TRP A 155 -16.68 -9.45 10.36
CA TRP A 155 -16.77 -8.63 9.16
C TRP A 155 -17.72 -7.43 9.32
N LYS A 156 -18.86 -7.63 10.00
CA LYS A 156 -19.86 -6.58 10.25
C LYS A 156 -19.40 -5.62 11.35
N GLU A 157 -18.96 -6.15 12.48
CA GLU A 157 -18.54 -5.31 13.61
C GLU A 157 -17.35 -4.44 13.25
N TRP A 158 -16.39 -4.95 12.46
CA TRP A 158 -15.30 -4.13 11.95
C TRP A 158 -15.82 -2.90 11.20
N ARG A 159 -16.79 -3.07 10.30
CA ARG A 159 -17.38 -1.97 9.51
C ARG A 159 -18.18 -0.98 10.37
N GLU A 160 -18.86 -1.48 11.41
CA GLU A 160 -19.60 -0.65 12.36
C GLU A 160 -18.69 0.17 13.28
N LYS A 161 -17.51 -0.37 13.64
CA LYS A 161 -16.56 0.28 14.56
C LYS A 161 -15.46 1.09 13.86
N SER A 162 -15.28 0.93 12.55
CA SER A 162 -14.35 1.73 11.74
C SER A 162 -15.11 2.56 10.69
N GLY A 163 -15.46 1.97 9.55
CA GLY A 163 -16.01 2.64 8.36
C GLY A 163 -17.19 3.58 8.63
N LYS A 164 -18.11 3.18 9.50
CA LYS A 164 -19.26 4.02 9.88
C LYS A 164 -18.85 5.33 10.56
N LEU A 165 -17.82 5.29 11.39
CA LEU A 165 -17.34 6.45 12.15
C LEU A 165 -16.58 7.45 11.27
N MET A 166 -15.96 6.97 10.18
CA MET A 166 -15.21 7.80 9.24
C MET A 166 -16.09 8.55 8.23
N ARG A 167 -17.41 8.33 8.21
CA ARG A 167 -18.30 8.80 7.15
C ARG A 167 -18.28 10.33 6.94
N ASP A 168 -18.31 11.10 8.02
CA ASP A 168 -18.37 12.57 7.92
C ASP A 168 -17.01 13.20 7.60
N ASP A 169 -15.93 12.61 8.11
CA ASP A 169 -14.57 12.99 7.71
C ASP A 169 -14.31 12.66 6.24
N PHE A 170 -14.81 11.52 5.74
CA PHE A 170 -14.70 11.17 4.32
C PHE A 170 -15.44 12.15 3.41
N ARG A 171 -16.60 12.68 3.84
CA ARG A 171 -17.30 13.75 3.09
C ARG A 171 -16.46 15.02 3.03
N THR A 172 -15.89 15.42 4.17
CA THR A 172 -15.00 16.59 4.25
C THR A 172 -13.78 16.42 3.33
N TYR A 173 -13.18 15.24 3.34
CA TYR A 173 -12.09 14.86 2.45
C TYR A 173 -12.46 15.00 0.97
N ILE A 174 -13.60 14.44 0.55
CA ILE A 174 -14.07 14.52 -0.84
C ILE A 174 -14.37 15.97 -1.26
N ASP A 175 -15.05 16.74 -0.42
CA ASP A 175 -15.46 18.12 -0.75
C ASP A 175 -14.23 19.03 -0.96
N LEU A 176 -13.28 18.98 -0.04
CA LEU A 176 -12.07 19.81 -0.09
C LEU A 176 -11.10 19.34 -1.19
N SER A 177 -10.93 18.04 -1.38
CA SER A 177 -10.05 17.50 -2.42
C SER A 177 -10.58 17.81 -3.82
N ASN A 178 -11.91 17.72 -4.03
CA ASN A 178 -12.53 18.13 -5.29
C ASN A 178 -12.46 19.64 -5.54
N ARG A 179 -12.53 20.46 -4.49
CA ARG A 179 -12.32 21.90 -4.62
C ARG A 179 -10.90 22.18 -5.08
N ALA A 180 -9.89 21.60 -4.44
CA ALA A 180 -8.50 21.75 -4.83
C ALA A 180 -8.27 21.33 -6.29
N ALA A 181 -8.83 20.18 -6.70
CA ALA A 181 -8.72 19.70 -8.08
C ALA A 181 -9.26 20.72 -9.10
N ARG A 182 -10.45 21.29 -8.85
CA ARG A 182 -11.04 22.33 -9.71
C ARG A 182 -10.22 23.60 -9.78
N GLU A 183 -9.63 24.02 -8.66
CA GLU A 183 -8.74 25.19 -8.63
C GLU A 183 -7.42 24.94 -9.40
N ASN A 184 -7.00 23.67 -9.55
CA ASN A 184 -5.87 23.25 -10.40
C ASN A 184 -6.27 22.97 -11.87
N GLY A 185 -7.53 23.23 -12.24
CA GLY A 185 -8.03 23.04 -13.61
C GLY A 185 -8.50 21.63 -13.97
N PHE A 186 -8.63 20.73 -13.00
CA PHE A 186 -9.20 19.39 -13.19
C PHE A 186 -10.71 19.37 -12.98
N SER A 187 -11.39 18.36 -13.52
CA SER A 187 -12.85 18.20 -13.35
C SER A 187 -13.23 17.81 -11.92
N ASP A 188 -12.48 16.87 -11.33
CA ASP A 188 -12.62 16.38 -9.97
C ASP A 188 -11.28 15.80 -9.46
N TYR A 189 -11.26 15.33 -8.21
CA TYR A 189 -10.05 14.79 -7.58
C TYR A 189 -9.58 13.49 -8.22
N GLY A 190 -10.49 12.67 -8.78
CA GLY A 190 -10.11 11.47 -9.51
C GLY A 190 -9.42 11.78 -10.84
N ASP A 191 -9.86 12.85 -11.53
CA ASP A 191 -9.18 13.39 -12.71
C ASP A 191 -7.77 13.88 -12.38
N MET A 192 -7.61 14.56 -11.23
CA MET A 192 -6.30 14.97 -10.74
C MET A 192 -5.41 13.77 -10.38
N TRP A 193 -5.93 12.68 -9.83
CA TRP A 193 -5.15 11.46 -9.56
C TRP A 193 -4.70 10.75 -10.84
N ARG A 194 -5.56 10.69 -11.86
CA ARG A 194 -5.21 10.04 -13.13
C ARG A 194 -4.22 10.84 -13.96
N PHE A 195 -3.99 12.12 -13.61
CA PHE A 195 -3.03 12.99 -14.29
C PHE A 195 -1.63 12.36 -14.38
N ASP A 196 -1.18 11.68 -13.33
CA ASP A 196 0.17 11.08 -13.26
C ASP A 196 0.39 9.92 -14.24
N TYR A 197 -0.69 9.38 -14.83
CA TYR A 197 -0.58 8.37 -15.88
C TYR A 197 -0.40 8.96 -17.28
N GLU A 198 -0.71 10.25 -17.45
CA GLU A 198 -0.62 10.98 -18.73
C GLU A 198 -1.30 10.25 -19.91
N ASP A 199 -2.32 9.44 -19.60
CA ASP A 199 -3.07 8.63 -20.56
C ASP A 199 -4.51 9.17 -20.71
N PRO A 200 -4.84 9.86 -21.80
CA PRO A 200 -6.19 10.39 -22.01
C PRO A 200 -7.27 9.30 -22.14
N ASN A 201 -6.87 8.05 -22.36
CA ASN A 201 -7.76 6.89 -22.46
C ASN A 201 -7.65 5.95 -21.25
N PHE A 202 -7.06 6.41 -20.13
CA PHE A 202 -6.75 5.57 -18.97
C PHE A 202 -7.93 4.67 -18.54
N ILE A 203 -9.12 5.25 -18.34
CA ILE A 203 -10.32 4.50 -17.92
C ILE A 203 -10.66 3.40 -18.92
N GLN A 204 -10.66 3.72 -20.22
CA GLN A 204 -10.98 2.76 -21.27
C GLN A 204 -9.92 1.66 -21.37
N ASN A 205 -8.64 2.00 -21.19
CA ASN A 205 -7.54 1.06 -21.18
C ASN A 205 -7.64 0.09 -19.99
N MET A 206 -7.99 0.57 -18.80
CA MET A 206 -8.23 -0.29 -17.63
C MET A 206 -9.41 -1.25 -17.85
N GLU A 207 -10.51 -0.77 -18.43
CA GLU A 207 -11.65 -1.65 -18.79
C GLU A 207 -11.26 -2.71 -19.83
N ASN A 208 -10.45 -2.34 -20.83
CA ASN A 208 -9.97 -3.26 -21.85
C ASN A 208 -9.03 -4.34 -21.28
N LEU A 209 -8.18 -3.97 -20.31
CA LEU A 209 -7.32 -4.93 -19.61
C LEU A 209 -8.15 -5.89 -18.75
N TRP A 210 -9.15 -5.37 -18.03
CA TRP A 210 -10.06 -6.21 -17.26
C TRP A 210 -10.78 -7.24 -18.13
N ASN A 211 -11.35 -6.83 -19.27
CA ASN A 211 -12.06 -7.74 -20.18
C ASN A 211 -11.17 -8.88 -20.70
N GLN A 212 -9.85 -8.70 -20.78
CA GLN A 212 -8.92 -9.76 -21.17
C GLN A 212 -8.72 -10.80 -20.07
N VAL A 213 -8.79 -10.40 -18.80
CA VAL A 213 -8.51 -11.27 -17.64
C VAL A 213 -9.80 -11.81 -17.00
N GLU A 214 -10.94 -11.16 -17.22
CA GLU A 214 -12.26 -11.54 -16.71
C GLU A 214 -12.60 -13.03 -16.92
N PRO A 215 -12.29 -13.68 -18.07
CA PRO A 215 -12.57 -15.12 -18.23
C PRO A 215 -11.83 -16.01 -17.22
N LEU A 216 -10.59 -15.63 -16.86
CA LEU A 216 -9.79 -16.34 -15.85
C LEU A 216 -10.35 -16.11 -14.45
N TYR A 217 -10.69 -14.86 -14.11
CA TYR A 217 -11.37 -14.55 -12.85
C TYR A 217 -12.70 -15.28 -12.72
N SER A 218 -13.52 -15.32 -13.78
CA SER A 218 -14.81 -16.00 -13.79
C SER A 218 -14.68 -17.50 -13.51
N SER A 219 -13.64 -18.13 -14.06
CA SER A 219 -13.31 -19.53 -13.81
C SER A 219 -12.88 -19.76 -12.35
N LEU A 220 -12.00 -18.89 -11.83
CA LEU A 220 -11.56 -18.92 -10.43
C LEU A 220 -12.73 -18.72 -9.46
N HIS A 221 -13.54 -17.69 -9.68
CA HIS A 221 -14.74 -17.38 -8.91
C HIS A 221 -15.70 -18.57 -8.88
N THR A 222 -15.99 -19.18 -10.04
CA THR A 222 -16.88 -20.35 -10.12
C THR A 222 -16.33 -21.53 -9.32
N TYR A 223 -15.03 -21.82 -9.43
CA TYR A 223 -14.38 -22.90 -8.70
C TYR A 223 -14.40 -22.65 -7.19
N VAL A 224 -14.00 -21.46 -6.74
CA VAL A 224 -13.99 -21.10 -5.31
C VAL A 224 -15.40 -21.13 -4.73
N ARG A 225 -16.38 -20.56 -5.44
CA ARG A 225 -17.80 -20.61 -5.03
C ARG A 225 -18.27 -22.05 -4.86
N HIS A 226 -17.94 -22.95 -5.80
CA HIS A 226 -18.30 -24.36 -5.69
C HIS A 226 -17.69 -25.03 -4.45
N LYS A 227 -16.41 -24.75 -4.15
CA LYS A 227 -15.76 -25.25 -2.93
C LYS A 227 -16.42 -24.69 -1.66
N LEU A 228 -16.75 -23.40 -1.64
CA LEU A 228 -17.43 -22.76 -0.50
C LEU A 228 -18.83 -23.34 -0.25
N ILE A 229 -19.58 -23.70 -1.30
CA ILE A 229 -20.85 -24.43 -1.17
C ILE A 229 -20.63 -25.78 -0.47
N GLY A 230 -19.54 -26.49 -0.81
CA GLY A 230 -19.17 -27.74 -0.15
C GLY A 230 -18.81 -27.57 1.32
N ILE A 231 -18.18 -26.46 1.70
CA ILE A 231 -17.73 -26.17 3.08
C ILE A 231 -18.89 -25.66 3.95
N TYR A 232 -19.66 -24.69 3.46
CA TYR A 232 -20.64 -23.94 4.26
C TYR A 232 -22.10 -24.34 4.00
N GLY A 233 -22.35 -25.16 2.97
CA GLY A 233 -23.71 -25.56 2.59
C GLY A 233 -24.40 -24.56 1.64
N SER A 234 -25.39 -25.08 0.90
CA SER A 234 -26.13 -24.30 -0.10
C SER A 234 -27.13 -23.28 0.47
N ASP A 235 -27.39 -23.34 1.78
CA ASP A 235 -28.19 -22.37 2.53
C ASP A 235 -27.40 -21.10 2.85
N LYS A 236 -26.09 -21.24 3.09
CA LYS A 236 -25.17 -20.12 3.36
C LYS A 236 -24.54 -19.54 2.10
N VAL A 237 -24.18 -20.39 1.14
CA VAL A 237 -23.72 -19.99 -0.20
C VAL A 237 -24.74 -20.48 -1.21
N LYS A 238 -25.63 -19.58 -1.64
CA LYS A 238 -26.79 -19.95 -2.45
C LYS A 238 -26.38 -20.46 -3.83
N ALA A 239 -26.67 -21.74 -4.09
CA ALA A 239 -26.28 -22.43 -5.32
C ALA A 239 -26.92 -21.82 -6.59
N ASN A 240 -28.01 -21.09 -6.47
CA ASN A 240 -28.73 -20.42 -7.56
C ASN A 240 -28.37 -18.93 -7.74
N GLU A 241 -27.43 -18.38 -6.96
CA GLU A 241 -26.95 -16.99 -7.10
C GLU A 241 -25.47 -16.97 -7.47
N ASP A 242 -25.07 -16.14 -8.44
CA ASP A 242 -23.68 -16.05 -8.92
C ASP A 242 -22.75 -15.23 -8.01
N LEU A 243 -23.11 -15.01 -6.74
CA LEU A 243 -22.34 -14.20 -5.79
C LEU A 243 -21.78 -15.05 -4.65
N ILE A 244 -20.65 -14.60 -4.09
CA ILE A 244 -20.05 -15.14 -2.87
C ILE A 244 -20.25 -14.14 -1.72
N PRO A 245 -20.69 -14.56 -0.53
CA PRO A 245 -20.70 -13.69 0.65
C PRO A 245 -19.30 -13.17 0.98
N ALA A 246 -19.12 -11.85 1.04
CA ALA A 246 -17.80 -11.20 1.13
C ALA A 246 -16.97 -11.56 2.39
N HIS A 247 -17.60 -12.05 3.45
CA HIS A 247 -16.92 -12.44 4.69
C HIS A 247 -16.29 -13.86 4.63
N LEU A 248 -16.48 -14.60 3.54
CA LEU A 248 -16.01 -15.98 3.40
C LEU A 248 -14.70 -16.12 2.61
N LEU A 249 -14.08 -15.02 2.21
CA LEU A 249 -12.98 -15.03 1.25
C LEU A 249 -11.59 -14.93 1.90
N GLY A 250 -11.48 -15.24 3.20
CA GLY A 250 -10.18 -15.35 3.88
C GLY A 250 -9.50 -14.02 4.20
N ASN A 251 -10.16 -12.89 3.93
CA ASN A 251 -9.64 -11.53 4.13
C ASN A 251 -10.80 -10.57 4.44
N MET A 252 -10.56 -9.53 5.25
CA MET A 252 -11.58 -8.56 5.70
C MET A 252 -12.33 -7.85 4.55
N TRP A 253 -11.65 -7.62 3.42
CA TRP A 253 -12.19 -6.95 2.24
C TRP A 253 -12.41 -7.87 1.06
N ALA A 254 -12.06 -9.16 1.21
CA ALA A 254 -12.04 -10.13 0.12
C ALA A 254 -11.12 -9.73 -1.05
N GLN A 255 -10.12 -8.87 -0.81
CA GLN A 255 -9.19 -8.41 -1.86
C GLN A 255 -8.14 -9.47 -2.24
N SER A 256 -7.87 -10.41 -1.33
CA SER A 256 -7.00 -11.57 -1.54
C SER A 256 -7.68 -12.79 -0.97
N TRP A 257 -7.69 -13.89 -1.73
CA TRP A 257 -8.35 -15.15 -1.35
C TRP A 257 -7.34 -16.23 -0.95
N VAL A 258 -6.06 -15.86 -0.81
CA VAL A 258 -4.97 -16.82 -0.58
C VAL A 258 -5.19 -17.67 0.68
N ASN A 259 -5.83 -17.12 1.72
CA ASN A 259 -6.16 -17.83 2.96
C ASN A 259 -7.26 -18.91 2.80
N LEU A 260 -7.86 -19.03 1.61
CA LEU A 260 -8.71 -20.17 1.26
C LEU A 260 -7.92 -21.36 0.71
N TYR A 261 -6.63 -21.20 0.42
CA TYR A 261 -5.83 -22.17 -0.32
C TYR A 261 -5.96 -23.59 0.23
N ASP A 262 -5.65 -23.82 1.52
CA ASP A 262 -5.66 -25.17 2.11
C ASP A 262 -7.02 -25.87 2.01
N ARG A 263 -8.11 -25.10 2.06
CA ARG A 263 -9.49 -25.60 2.03
C ARG A 263 -10.01 -25.81 0.61
N THR A 264 -9.36 -25.20 -0.38
CA THR A 264 -9.86 -25.13 -1.76
C THR A 264 -8.88 -25.68 -2.79
N LYS A 265 -7.68 -26.09 -2.39
CA LYS A 265 -6.62 -26.60 -3.28
C LYS A 265 -7.14 -27.71 -4.22
N PRO A 266 -6.75 -27.69 -5.51
CA PRO A 266 -7.14 -28.70 -6.48
C PRO A 266 -6.64 -30.11 -6.14
N PHE A 267 -5.41 -30.22 -5.65
CA PHE A 267 -4.76 -31.49 -5.32
C PHE A 267 -4.29 -31.52 -3.87
N GLU A 268 -4.14 -32.71 -3.29
CA GLU A 268 -3.69 -32.87 -1.90
C GLU A 268 -2.22 -32.51 -1.66
N ALA A 269 -1.45 -32.28 -2.73
CA ALA A 269 -0.06 -31.84 -2.67
C ALA A 269 0.14 -30.56 -1.83
N SER A 270 1.28 -30.48 -1.14
CA SER A 270 1.65 -29.33 -0.31
C SER A 270 2.10 -28.16 -1.20
N VAL A 271 1.73 -26.93 -0.82
CA VAL A 271 2.39 -25.74 -1.39
C VAL A 271 3.76 -25.54 -0.78
N VAL A 272 4.56 -24.75 -1.49
CA VAL A 272 5.77 -24.17 -0.93
C VAL A 272 5.36 -23.16 0.15
N ASP A 273 5.60 -23.54 1.41
CA ASP A 273 5.59 -22.67 2.57
C ASP A 273 6.89 -22.89 3.35
N VAL A 274 7.70 -21.85 3.46
CA VAL A 274 9.00 -21.89 4.15
C VAL A 274 8.94 -21.32 5.57
N THR A 275 7.75 -21.03 6.11
CA THR A 275 7.57 -20.47 7.45
C THR A 275 8.25 -21.31 8.52
N GLN A 276 8.04 -22.64 8.51
CA GLN A 276 8.71 -23.52 9.47
C GLN A 276 10.23 -23.54 9.26
N SER A 277 10.71 -23.52 8.02
CA SER A 277 12.15 -23.45 7.72
C SER A 277 12.77 -22.15 8.25
N LEU A 278 12.09 -21.00 8.08
CA LEU A 278 12.53 -19.71 8.62
C LEU A 278 12.71 -19.79 10.15
N LEU A 279 11.73 -20.39 10.85
CA LEU A 279 11.79 -20.60 12.30
C LEU A 279 12.91 -21.56 12.70
N ASP A 280 13.02 -22.70 12.03
CA ASP A 280 14.02 -23.75 12.32
C ASP A 280 15.46 -23.25 12.07
N GLU A 281 15.65 -22.39 11.08
CA GLU A 281 16.95 -21.75 10.77
C GLU A 281 17.23 -20.50 11.62
N GLY A 282 16.28 -20.09 12.48
CA GLY A 282 16.47 -18.99 13.43
C GLY A 282 16.43 -17.61 12.78
N TYR A 283 15.63 -17.42 11.73
CA TYR A 283 15.41 -16.11 11.13
C TYR A 283 14.79 -15.14 12.13
N THR A 284 15.31 -13.92 12.13
CA THR A 284 14.74 -12.73 12.77
C THR A 284 14.24 -11.77 11.69
N ALA A 285 13.47 -10.75 12.06
CA ALA A 285 13.06 -9.71 11.11
C ALA A 285 14.30 -9.10 10.44
N LEU A 286 15.32 -8.73 11.23
CA LEU A 286 16.60 -8.23 10.73
C LEU A 286 17.23 -9.18 9.70
N LYS A 287 17.24 -10.50 9.97
CA LYS A 287 17.82 -11.45 9.03
C LYS A 287 17.06 -11.52 7.70
N MET A 288 15.73 -11.38 7.72
CA MET A 288 14.92 -11.32 6.50
C MET A 288 15.31 -10.11 5.64
N PHE A 289 15.53 -8.95 6.26
CA PHE A 289 16.00 -7.73 5.58
C PHE A 289 17.43 -7.86 5.05
N GLU A 290 18.36 -8.43 5.82
CA GLU A 290 19.73 -8.70 5.35
C GLU A 290 19.74 -9.62 4.12
N VAL A 291 18.95 -10.70 4.13
CA VAL A 291 18.83 -11.61 2.99
C VAL A 291 18.25 -10.91 1.77
N SER A 292 17.27 -10.01 1.96
CA SER A 292 16.75 -9.16 0.89
C SER A 292 17.82 -8.22 0.32
N ASN A 293 18.60 -7.54 1.17
CA ASN A 293 19.71 -6.69 0.72
C ASN A 293 20.74 -7.49 -0.10
N GLU A 294 21.14 -8.67 0.38
CA GLU A 294 22.02 -9.58 -0.36
C GLU A 294 21.44 -9.97 -1.73
N PHE A 295 20.12 -10.18 -1.82
CA PHE A 295 19.43 -10.45 -3.09
C PHE A 295 19.58 -9.26 -4.06
N PHE A 296 19.26 -8.04 -3.64
CA PHE A 296 19.38 -6.85 -4.50
C PHE A 296 20.83 -6.60 -4.92
N MET A 297 21.79 -6.73 -4.00
CA MET A 297 23.22 -6.65 -4.31
C MET A 297 23.65 -7.71 -5.32
N SER A 298 23.08 -8.92 -5.27
CA SER A 298 23.38 -9.99 -6.25
C SER A 298 22.95 -9.66 -7.67
N LEU A 299 21.99 -8.72 -7.84
CA LEU A 299 21.57 -8.17 -9.13
C LEU A 299 22.48 -7.03 -9.62
N GLY A 300 23.48 -6.64 -8.82
CA GLY A 300 24.38 -5.51 -9.10
C GLY A 300 23.86 -4.16 -8.64
N LEU A 301 22.79 -4.13 -7.83
CA LEU A 301 22.26 -2.90 -7.24
C LEU A 301 23.07 -2.50 -6.00
N PRO A 302 23.05 -1.20 -5.60
CA PRO A 302 23.68 -0.76 -4.35
C PRO A 302 23.09 -1.46 -3.12
N THR A 303 23.85 -1.49 -2.03
CA THR A 303 23.32 -1.88 -0.72
C THR A 303 22.17 -0.95 -0.32
N ASN A 304 21.16 -1.50 0.33
CA ASN A 304 20.04 -0.77 0.90
C ASN A 304 19.96 -0.94 2.44
N GLU A 305 21.09 -1.25 3.08
CA GLU A 305 21.22 -1.50 4.53
C GLU A 305 20.72 -0.36 5.43
N MET A 306 20.82 0.89 4.98
CA MET A 306 20.33 2.04 5.73
C MET A 306 18.82 1.96 6.02
N SER A 307 18.06 1.29 5.15
CA SER A 307 16.60 1.26 5.19
C SER A 307 15.97 0.30 6.19
N TYR A 308 16.75 -0.53 6.85
CA TYR A 308 16.27 -1.45 7.89
C TYR A 308 17.12 -1.39 9.15
N THR A 309 18.02 -0.41 9.24
CA THR A 309 18.83 -0.12 10.41
C THR A 309 18.47 1.27 10.95
N GLY A 310 19.06 1.66 12.08
CA GLY A 310 18.85 2.98 12.68
C GLY A 310 17.41 3.22 13.15
N ASP A 311 16.78 4.25 12.60
CA ASP A 311 15.44 4.71 12.98
C ASP A 311 14.31 3.92 12.28
N SER A 312 14.63 3.00 11.37
CA SER A 312 13.64 2.17 10.67
C SER A 312 12.87 1.28 11.65
N ILE A 313 11.60 1.01 11.34
CA ILE A 313 10.74 0.13 12.16
C ILE A 313 10.54 -1.17 11.40
N ILE A 314 11.31 -2.19 11.77
CA ILE A 314 11.20 -3.53 11.16
C ILE A 314 10.45 -4.54 12.04
N GLU A 315 10.07 -4.14 13.26
CA GLU A 315 9.28 -4.93 14.21
C GLU A 315 8.26 -4.00 14.90
N LYS A 316 7.11 -4.56 15.30
CA LYS A 316 6.04 -3.77 15.95
C LYS A 316 6.54 -3.21 17.30
N PRO A 317 6.54 -1.89 17.50
CA PRO A 317 6.91 -1.31 18.79
C PRO A 317 5.84 -1.62 19.85
N THR A 318 6.26 -1.72 21.11
CA THR A 318 5.36 -2.02 22.25
C THR A 318 4.97 -0.79 23.07
N ASP A 319 5.57 0.37 22.79
CA ASP A 319 5.43 1.61 23.55
C ASP A 319 4.43 2.60 22.92
N ARG A 320 3.97 2.36 21.69
CA ARG A 320 3.13 3.28 20.91
C ARG A 320 2.25 2.55 19.90
N VAL A 321 1.25 3.26 19.37
CA VAL A 321 0.40 2.79 18.28
C VAL A 321 0.96 3.28 16.94
N ILE A 322 1.10 2.38 15.98
CA ILE A 322 1.59 2.67 14.62
C ILE A 322 0.70 2.00 13.58
N THR A 323 0.71 2.51 12.35
CA THR A 323 0.12 1.82 11.20
C THR A 323 1.07 0.70 10.80
N CYS A 324 0.67 -0.56 11.00
CA CYS A 324 1.50 -1.72 10.71
C CYS A 324 1.64 -2.06 9.22
N HIS A 325 0.83 -1.45 8.35
CA HIS A 325 0.96 -1.62 6.90
C HIS A 325 2.38 -1.27 6.46
N ALA A 326 3.01 -2.19 5.71
CA ALA A 326 4.36 -2.04 5.22
C ALA A 326 4.47 -0.80 4.31
N SER A 327 5.62 -0.15 4.35
CA SER A 327 5.90 1.06 3.54
C SER A 327 7.40 1.36 3.53
N ALA A 328 7.87 1.87 2.39
CA ALA A 328 9.21 2.40 2.16
C ALA A 328 9.19 3.93 2.04
N TRP A 329 10.27 4.59 2.48
CA TRP A 329 10.33 6.03 2.66
C TRP A 329 11.67 6.60 2.18
N ASP A 330 11.63 7.55 1.23
CA ASP A 330 12.76 8.41 0.83
C ASP A 330 12.69 9.74 1.61
N PHE A 331 13.74 10.10 2.35
CA PHE A 331 13.80 11.34 3.13
C PHE A 331 14.32 12.54 2.34
N TYR A 332 14.50 12.40 1.02
CA TYR A 332 14.89 13.44 0.07
C TYR A 332 16.29 14.04 0.25
N ASP A 333 17.10 13.54 1.18
CA ASP A 333 18.50 13.97 1.36
C ASP A 333 19.52 13.10 0.58
N GLY A 334 19.05 12.00 -0.02
CA GLY A 334 19.88 11.07 -0.79
C GLY A 334 20.70 10.08 0.07
N GLU A 335 20.48 10.07 1.39
CA GLU A 335 21.20 9.24 2.36
C GLU A 335 20.27 8.47 3.30
N ASP A 336 19.17 9.09 3.75
CA ASP A 336 18.19 8.52 4.66
C ASP A 336 17.01 7.91 3.89
N PHE A 337 16.94 6.59 3.95
CA PHE A 337 15.83 5.79 3.44
C PHE A 337 15.39 4.87 4.57
N ARG A 338 14.09 4.59 4.71
CA ARG A 338 13.59 3.78 5.84
C ARG A 338 12.44 2.88 5.43
N VAL A 339 12.34 1.72 6.09
CA VAL A 339 11.19 0.84 6.04
C VAL A 339 10.42 0.92 7.36
N LYS A 340 9.08 0.91 7.26
CA LYS A 340 8.15 0.80 8.40
C LYS A 340 7.22 -0.39 8.17
N MET A 341 7.53 -1.51 8.82
CA MET A 341 6.81 -2.78 8.73
C MET A 341 6.78 -3.51 10.08
N CYS A 342 5.60 -4.01 10.48
CA CYS A 342 5.44 -4.87 11.67
C CYS A 342 5.75 -6.34 11.31
N THR A 343 7.01 -6.66 11.05
CA THR A 343 7.41 -7.97 10.48
C THR A 343 7.18 -9.14 11.44
N SER A 344 6.55 -10.18 10.92
CA SER A 344 6.41 -11.51 11.53
C SER A 344 7.29 -12.53 10.80
N ILE A 345 7.75 -13.56 11.51
CA ILE A 345 8.61 -14.60 10.89
C ILE A 345 7.75 -15.64 10.16
N ASN A 346 7.38 -15.33 8.93
CA ASN A 346 6.63 -16.21 8.04
C ASN A 346 6.98 -15.93 6.56
N MET A 347 6.54 -16.82 5.66
CA MET A 347 6.82 -16.67 4.23
C MET A 347 6.16 -15.44 3.59
N GLU A 348 4.97 -15.04 4.06
CA GLU A 348 4.27 -13.86 3.53
C GLU A 348 5.10 -12.60 3.76
N ASP A 349 5.52 -12.36 5.00
CA ASP A 349 6.35 -11.22 5.37
C ASP A 349 7.76 -11.33 4.80
N PHE A 350 8.30 -12.54 4.60
CA PHE A 350 9.56 -12.72 3.88
C PHE A 350 9.49 -12.16 2.45
N ILE A 351 8.35 -12.39 1.77
CA ILE A 351 8.11 -11.85 0.44
C ILE A 351 7.85 -10.34 0.51
N THR A 352 7.04 -9.87 1.46
CA THR A 352 6.75 -8.44 1.65
C THR A 352 8.02 -7.63 1.93
N VAL A 353 8.95 -8.15 2.74
CA VAL A 353 10.26 -7.53 2.94
C VAL A 353 10.98 -7.31 1.60
N HIS A 354 10.97 -8.27 0.68
CA HIS A 354 11.59 -8.07 -0.63
C HIS A 354 10.84 -7.08 -1.52
N HIS A 355 9.52 -6.97 -1.37
CA HIS A 355 8.72 -5.95 -2.05
C HIS A 355 9.10 -4.53 -1.58
N GLU A 356 9.09 -4.28 -0.26
CA GLU A 356 9.43 -2.97 0.31
C GLU A 356 10.88 -2.58 0.00
N MET A 357 11.81 -3.54 0.08
CA MET A 357 13.20 -3.30 -0.27
C MET A 357 13.39 -3.04 -1.78
N GLY A 358 12.42 -3.43 -2.62
CA GLY A 358 12.33 -3.07 -4.02
C GLY A 358 12.00 -1.58 -4.22
N HIS A 359 11.11 -1.03 -3.42
CA HIS A 359 10.86 0.42 -3.37
C HIS A 359 12.13 1.18 -2.99
N ILE A 360 12.80 0.79 -1.91
CA ILE A 360 14.06 1.40 -1.47
C ILE A 360 15.13 1.31 -2.55
N ALA A 361 15.26 0.15 -3.20
CA ALA A 361 16.21 0.00 -4.30
C ALA A 361 15.91 0.96 -5.44
N TYR A 362 14.63 1.20 -5.75
CA TYR A 362 14.20 2.16 -6.75
C TYR A 362 14.47 3.61 -6.31
N ASP A 363 14.20 3.94 -5.05
CA ASP A 363 14.48 5.25 -4.45
C ASP A 363 15.96 5.63 -4.58
N ILE A 364 16.85 4.69 -4.23
CA ILE A 364 18.30 4.87 -4.34
C ILE A 364 18.73 5.10 -5.81
N GLN A 365 18.06 4.51 -6.79
CA GLN A 365 18.42 4.68 -8.21
C GLN A 365 18.12 6.08 -8.73
N TYR A 366 17.01 6.71 -8.31
CA TYR A 366 16.63 8.04 -8.79
C TYR A 366 17.01 9.18 -7.85
N LYS A 367 17.71 8.93 -6.75
CA LYS A 367 18.03 9.95 -5.75
C LYS A 367 18.82 11.15 -6.28
N GLU A 368 19.45 11.05 -7.45
CA GLU A 368 20.16 12.18 -8.09
C GLU A 368 19.28 12.95 -9.09
N GLN A 369 18.02 12.54 -9.28
CA GLN A 369 17.03 13.29 -10.06
C GLN A 369 16.52 14.48 -9.26
N PRO A 370 16.04 15.55 -9.94
CA PRO A 370 15.30 16.63 -9.31
C PRO A 370 14.16 16.09 -8.43
N ALA A 371 13.86 16.75 -7.31
CA ALA A 371 12.87 16.35 -6.33
C ALA A 371 11.52 15.99 -6.97
N ILE A 372 11.07 16.79 -7.94
CA ILE A 372 9.80 16.59 -8.65
C ILE A 372 9.76 15.32 -9.52
N PHE A 373 10.90 14.69 -9.78
CA PHE A 373 11.04 13.44 -10.52
C PHE A 373 11.42 12.24 -9.66
N ARG A 374 11.58 12.41 -8.34
CA ARG A 374 11.84 11.30 -7.41
C ARG A 374 10.55 10.52 -7.12
N GLY A 375 10.15 9.73 -8.10
CA GLY A 375 8.99 8.85 -8.03
C GLY A 375 8.98 7.84 -9.18
N GLY A 376 7.93 7.01 -9.20
CA GLY A 376 7.68 6.09 -10.30
C GLY A 376 7.50 6.81 -11.64
N ALA A 377 7.82 6.15 -12.75
CA ALA A 377 7.45 6.66 -14.09
C ALA A 377 5.94 6.94 -14.20
N ASN A 378 5.14 6.13 -13.51
CA ASN A 378 3.79 6.40 -13.02
C ASN A 378 3.62 5.63 -11.69
N PRO A 379 2.52 5.84 -10.94
CA PRO A 379 2.32 5.16 -9.66
C PRO A 379 2.38 3.62 -9.76
N GLY A 380 1.88 3.04 -10.85
CA GLY A 380 1.90 1.58 -11.06
C GLY A 380 3.30 0.99 -11.29
N PHE A 381 4.28 1.76 -11.76
CA PHE A 381 5.65 1.28 -11.94
C PHE A 381 6.37 1.02 -10.61
N HIS A 382 6.13 1.86 -9.60
CA HIS A 382 6.78 1.74 -8.29
C HIS A 382 6.39 0.43 -7.61
N GLU A 383 5.08 0.13 -7.61
CA GLU A 383 4.51 -1.14 -7.13
C GLU A 383 4.98 -2.36 -7.93
N ALA A 384 5.05 -2.23 -9.27
CA ALA A 384 5.41 -3.33 -10.15
C ALA A 384 6.87 -3.81 -9.96
N VAL A 385 7.79 -2.91 -9.59
CA VAL A 385 9.18 -3.27 -9.30
C VAL A 385 9.27 -4.16 -8.06
N GLY A 386 8.64 -3.76 -6.94
CA GLY A 386 8.59 -4.56 -5.73
C GLY A 386 7.96 -5.93 -5.97
N ASP A 387 6.83 -5.96 -6.70
CA ASP A 387 6.11 -7.20 -7.01
C ASP A 387 6.87 -8.14 -7.96
N LEU A 388 7.63 -7.62 -8.92
CA LEU A 388 8.47 -8.42 -9.81
C LEU A 388 9.54 -9.19 -9.02
N ILE A 389 10.16 -8.51 -8.04
CA ILE A 389 11.14 -9.14 -7.17
C ILE A 389 10.49 -10.19 -6.27
N ALA A 390 9.36 -9.84 -5.65
CA ALA A 390 8.56 -10.76 -4.84
C ALA A 390 8.21 -12.06 -5.58
N LEU A 391 7.86 -11.99 -6.88
CA LEU A 391 7.60 -13.17 -7.71
C LEU A 391 8.82 -14.08 -7.86
N SER A 392 10.01 -13.49 -8.02
CA SER A 392 11.26 -14.25 -8.16
C SER A 392 11.66 -14.92 -6.84
N VAL A 393 11.51 -14.19 -5.73
CA VAL A 393 11.84 -14.65 -4.37
C VAL A 393 10.91 -15.77 -3.92
N ALA A 394 9.63 -15.69 -4.25
CA ALA A 394 8.64 -16.72 -3.92
C ALA A 394 8.81 -18.02 -4.72
N SER A 395 9.71 -18.07 -5.71
CA SER A 395 9.87 -19.25 -6.57
C SER A 395 10.51 -20.42 -5.79
N PRO A 396 10.05 -21.68 -6.02
CA PRO A 396 10.66 -22.86 -5.40
C PRO A 396 12.16 -22.96 -5.68
N THR A 397 12.59 -22.63 -6.90
CA THR A 397 14.00 -22.63 -7.31
C THR A 397 14.85 -21.66 -6.48
N HIS A 398 14.35 -20.44 -6.24
CA HIS A 398 15.05 -19.48 -5.40
C HIS A 398 15.13 -19.97 -3.96
N LEU A 399 14.01 -20.40 -3.38
CA LEU A 399 13.92 -20.89 -2.01
C LEU A 399 14.81 -22.11 -1.76
N GLN A 400 14.97 -23.01 -2.74
CA GLN A 400 15.94 -24.10 -2.69
C GLN A 400 17.38 -23.60 -2.70
N LYS A 401 17.70 -22.61 -3.54
CA LYS A 401 19.05 -22.04 -3.65
C LYS A 401 19.52 -21.39 -2.35
N ILE A 402 18.60 -20.75 -1.62
CA ILE A 402 18.89 -20.12 -0.32
C ILE A 402 18.71 -21.06 0.88
N GLY A 403 18.38 -22.34 0.64
CA GLY A 403 18.32 -23.38 1.68
C GLY A 403 16.97 -23.52 2.40
N LEU A 404 16.03 -22.61 2.17
CA LEU A 404 14.73 -22.58 2.85
C LEU A 404 13.73 -23.66 2.37
N LEU A 405 13.91 -24.19 1.16
CA LEU A 405 13.08 -25.27 0.62
C LEU A 405 13.93 -26.49 0.29
N LYS A 406 13.48 -27.69 0.70
CA LYS A 406 14.16 -28.96 0.46
C LYS A 406 13.21 -29.94 -0.21
N ASP A 407 13.74 -30.78 -1.08
CA ASP A 407 13.05 -31.94 -1.68
C ASP A 407 11.71 -31.63 -2.40
N TYR A 408 11.56 -30.43 -2.97
CA TYR A 408 10.40 -30.07 -3.78
C TYR A 408 10.34 -30.92 -5.05
N ALA A 409 9.25 -31.68 -5.21
CA ALA A 409 9.11 -32.68 -6.27
C ALA A 409 8.76 -32.09 -7.65
N ASP A 410 8.31 -30.83 -7.70
CA ASP A 410 7.96 -30.09 -8.93
C ASP A 410 7.02 -30.88 -9.87
N THR A 411 6.02 -31.55 -9.29
CA THR A 411 5.06 -32.34 -10.06
C THR A 411 4.02 -31.44 -10.74
N LEU A 412 3.23 -32.01 -11.67
CA LEU A 412 2.09 -31.30 -12.25
C LEU A 412 1.10 -30.83 -11.16
N GLU A 413 0.86 -31.66 -10.14
CA GLU A 413 -0.05 -31.33 -9.05
C GLU A 413 0.50 -30.18 -8.21
N ASP A 414 1.80 -30.19 -7.89
CA ASP A 414 2.47 -29.10 -7.17
C ASP A 414 2.39 -27.79 -7.97
N ASN A 415 2.63 -27.86 -9.28
CA ASN A 415 2.58 -26.70 -10.18
C ASN A 415 1.15 -26.12 -10.30
N ILE A 416 0.13 -26.96 -10.43
CA ILE A 416 -1.27 -26.49 -10.45
C ILE A 416 -1.65 -25.87 -9.12
N ASN A 417 -1.25 -26.45 -8.00
CA ASN A 417 -1.49 -25.90 -6.67
C ASN A 417 -0.80 -24.54 -6.48
N ALA A 418 0.45 -24.38 -6.93
CA ALA A 418 1.18 -23.11 -6.90
C ALA A 418 0.51 -22.03 -7.77
N LEU A 419 0.10 -22.38 -8.99
CA LEU A 419 -0.64 -21.47 -9.88
C LEU A 419 -2.00 -21.07 -9.29
N PHE A 420 -2.70 -22.02 -8.66
CA PHE A 420 -3.98 -21.75 -7.99
C PHE A 420 -3.79 -20.79 -6.80
N GLN A 421 -2.77 -21.01 -5.97
CA GLN A 421 -2.42 -20.09 -4.87
C GLN A 421 -2.11 -18.69 -5.40
N MET A 422 -1.34 -18.57 -6.49
CA MET A 422 -1.06 -17.30 -7.15
C MET A 422 -2.33 -16.64 -7.70
N ALA A 423 -3.24 -17.42 -8.28
CA ALA A 423 -4.52 -16.90 -8.79
C ALA A 423 -5.41 -16.36 -7.66
N LEU A 424 -5.46 -17.04 -6.51
CA LEU A 424 -6.17 -16.56 -5.32
C LEU A 424 -5.61 -15.24 -4.78
N LYS A 425 -4.32 -14.94 -4.99
CA LYS A 425 -3.70 -13.67 -4.59
C LYS A 425 -3.83 -12.58 -5.65
N ARG A 426 -3.47 -12.89 -6.90
CA ARG A 426 -3.29 -11.89 -7.98
C ARG A 426 -4.53 -11.73 -8.84
N VAL A 427 -5.14 -12.82 -9.31
CA VAL A 427 -6.32 -12.75 -10.18
C VAL A 427 -7.55 -12.31 -9.39
N ALA A 428 -7.70 -12.76 -8.14
CA ALA A 428 -8.79 -12.34 -7.26
C ALA A 428 -8.75 -10.85 -6.90
N PHE A 429 -7.55 -10.25 -6.85
CA PHE A 429 -7.38 -8.83 -6.53
C PHE A 429 -7.80 -7.90 -7.66
N LEU A 430 -7.60 -8.29 -8.93
CA LEU A 430 -7.84 -7.42 -10.10
C LEU A 430 -9.23 -6.74 -10.12
N PRO A 431 -10.37 -7.45 -9.93
CA PRO A 431 -11.67 -6.77 -9.90
C PRO A 431 -11.85 -5.91 -8.65
N PHE A 432 -11.23 -6.26 -7.53
CA PHE A 432 -11.28 -5.44 -6.32
C PHE A 432 -10.53 -4.12 -6.55
N GLY A 433 -9.30 -4.17 -7.04
CA GLY A 433 -8.51 -2.98 -7.35
C GLY A 433 -9.20 -2.07 -8.37
N LEU A 434 -9.80 -2.65 -9.42
CA LEU A 434 -10.58 -1.87 -10.39
C LEU A 434 -11.85 -1.25 -9.78
N LEU A 435 -12.56 -1.97 -8.92
CA LEU A 435 -13.82 -1.51 -8.33
C LEU A 435 -13.63 -0.35 -7.35
N ILE A 436 -12.54 -0.35 -6.58
CA ILE A 436 -12.31 0.68 -5.54
C ILE A 436 -12.14 2.08 -6.16
N ASP A 437 -11.52 2.16 -7.34
CA ASP A 437 -11.23 3.44 -8.01
C ASP A 437 -12.23 3.80 -9.14
N LYS A 438 -13.21 2.92 -9.44
CA LYS A 438 -14.25 3.15 -10.44
C LYS A 438 -15.48 3.85 -9.84
#